data_AF-G4CZB9-F1
#
_entry.id   AF-G4CZB9-F1
#
_cell.length_a   1.000
_cell.length_b   1.000
_cell.length_c   1.000
_cell.angle_alpha   90.00
_cell.angle_beta   90.00
_cell.angle_gamma   90.00
#
_symmetry.space_group_name_H-M   'P 1'
#
loop_
_entity.id
_entity.type
_entity.pdbx_description
1 polymer ?
#
loop_
_entity_poly.entity_id
_entity_poly.type
_entity_poly.pdbx_seq_one_letter_code
_entity_poly.pdbx_strand_id
1 'polypeptide(L)'
;MKDAMNTFATLSGKMERMSHAQAPQSFGRVDDDGTVYVRTSDGERPVGQVPDSTSEEALEFFVRRYHALETEVSLLESRVSSGTASPEEARSAASKLVTSIREAHAVGDLESLAARVEALSPTIDAKAETRREERAEAKARAKQAKEDMVAKAEAIAAGTDWRGGIGKFRDLLEEWRHLPRIDKTTDDELWHRFSGARTAFTRRRKQHMAEQNHLREKARVLKEQIIEEARPLADSTAWGETSRQFRDLMNRWKAAGPAPRDIDEKLWKEFRAIQDKFFDARSTAQSQQDEEYRGNQEVKENLLDEAEKDILPVKDIEEAKAKFRSFLEKFNEVGRVPRDAMKRIDARVRDLERQVHSAEEAEWKRTDPQARERARATVDMFSAQIDKLSAQAEKAEAAGHAKEAEKDRESIRTYQTWLEEAQKALDEFSA
;
A
#
# COMPACT_ATOMS: atom_id res chain seq x y z
N MET A 1 8.56 48.19 50.86
CA MET A 1 7.24 48.80 51.17
C MET A 1 6.48 47.75 51.97
N LYS A 2 6.70 47.73 53.29
CA LYS A 2 5.82 48.37 54.28
C LYS A 2 4.41 47.77 54.21
N ASP A 3 4.24 46.57 54.79
CA ASP A 3 2.99 46.08 55.42
C ASP A 3 3.11 44.63 55.92
N ALA A 4 4.19 44.33 56.67
CA ALA A 4 4.31 43.10 57.46
C ALA A 4 5.16 43.29 58.72
N MET A 5 5.15 44.52 59.26
CA MET A 5 5.86 44.90 60.50
C MET A 5 4.88 45.56 61.46
N ASN A 6 3.80 44.86 61.89
CA ASN A 6 3.10 45.25 63.14
C ASN A 6 2.11 44.22 63.72
N THR A 7 2.50 42.95 63.82
CA THR A 7 1.70 41.97 64.60
C THR A 7 2.54 40.89 65.30
N PHE A 8 3.81 41.18 65.58
CA PHE A 8 4.74 40.28 66.27
C PHE A 8 5.32 40.88 67.57
N ALA A 9 4.66 41.90 68.14
CA ALA A 9 5.16 42.64 69.30
C ALA A 9 4.21 42.65 70.53
N THR A 10 3.30 41.68 70.65
CA THR A 10 2.39 41.59 71.81
C THR A 10 2.13 40.18 72.33
N LEU A 11 3.13 39.29 72.21
CA LEU A 11 3.18 38.02 72.94
C LEU A 11 4.54 37.77 73.64
N SER A 12 5.37 38.80 73.75
CA SER A 12 6.63 38.79 74.52
C SER A 12 6.42 39.04 76.03
N GLY A 13 5.20 38.83 76.55
CA GLY A 13 4.80 39.17 77.92
C GLY A 13 4.11 38.02 78.69
N LYS A 14 4.31 36.77 78.26
CA LYS A 14 3.83 35.58 79.00
C LYS A 14 4.76 34.37 78.84
N MET A 15 6.06 34.64 78.68
CA MET A 15 7.16 33.67 78.74
C MET A 15 7.95 33.92 80.02
N GLU A 16 7.28 33.85 81.16
CA GLU A 16 7.91 33.95 82.47
C GLU A 16 7.18 33.07 83.48
N ARG A 17 7.26 31.75 83.23
CA ARG A 17 7.34 30.73 84.27
C ARG A 17 8.33 29.69 83.78
N MET A 18 9.61 30.00 83.91
CA MET A 18 10.57 28.94 84.12
C MET A 18 10.19 28.26 85.45
N SER A 19 9.42 27.18 85.37
CA SER A 19 9.35 26.23 86.47
C SER A 19 10.80 25.82 86.74
N HIS A 20 11.37 26.29 87.84
CA HIS A 20 12.53 25.63 88.42
C HIS A 20 12.13 24.15 88.52
N ALA A 21 12.72 23.30 87.69
CA ALA A 21 12.55 21.87 87.82
C ALA A 21 13.07 21.54 89.21
N GLN A 22 12.14 21.24 90.13
CA GLN A 22 12.50 20.86 91.48
C GLN A 22 13.43 19.64 91.36
N ALA A 23 14.53 19.63 92.11
CA ALA A 23 15.45 18.50 92.06
C ALA A 23 14.67 17.22 92.35
N PRO A 24 14.87 16.09 91.64
CA PRO A 24 14.07 14.87 91.83
C PRO A 24 13.97 14.44 93.31
N GLN A 25 15.04 14.68 94.07
CA GLN A 25 15.13 14.45 95.52
C GLN A 25 14.09 15.22 96.34
N SER A 26 13.63 16.41 95.92
CA SER A 26 12.63 17.21 96.65
C SER A 26 11.22 16.62 96.60
N PHE A 27 10.99 15.66 95.70
CA PHE A 27 9.76 14.88 95.63
C PHE A 27 9.78 13.68 96.60
N GLY A 28 10.88 13.43 97.31
CA GLY A 28 10.98 12.31 98.24
C GLY A 28 11.04 12.73 99.69
N ARG A 29 10.52 11.87 100.56
CA ARG A 29 10.69 11.95 102.02
C ARG A 29 11.11 10.58 102.53
N VAL A 30 12.08 10.53 103.42
CA VAL A 30 12.44 9.30 104.14
C VAL A 30 11.89 9.40 105.55
N ASP A 31 11.20 8.36 106.00
CA ASP A 31 10.64 8.27 107.35
C ASP A 31 11.66 7.66 108.32
N ASP A 32 11.41 7.79 109.63
CA ASP A 32 12.37 7.36 110.67
C ASP A 32 12.64 5.84 110.66
N ASP A 33 11.76 5.05 110.04
CA ASP A 33 11.88 3.61 109.83
C ASP A 33 12.64 3.22 108.55
N GLY A 34 13.15 4.20 107.79
CA GLY A 34 13.87 4.00 106.53
C GLY A 34 12.95 3.86 105.30
N THR A 35 11.63 4.03 105.44
CA THR A 35 10.68 4.02 104.32
C THR A 35 10.80 5.29 103.49
N VAL A 36 11.05 5.13 102.20
CA VAL A 36 11.04 6.24 101.24
C VAL A 36 9.62 6.41 100.69
N TYR A 37 9.13 7.64 100.73
CA TYR A 37 7.86 8.09 100.16
C TYR A 37 8.12 9.04 99.00
N VAL A 38 7.27 8.97 97.97
CA VAL A 38 7.20 9.98 96.90
C VAL A 38 5.97 10.86 97.11
N ARG A 39 6.14 12.17 96.91
CA ARG A 39 5.06 13.15 96.91
C ARG A 39 4.48 13.28 95.52
N THR A 40 3.21 12.92 95.36
CA THR A 40 2.42 13.16 94.15
C THR A 40 1.27 14.11 94.47
N SER A 41 0.55 14.57 93.45
CA SER A 41 -0.66 15.39 93.62
C SER A 41 -1.77 14.71 94.42
N ASP A 42 -1.80 13.37 94.44
CA ASP A 42 -2.75 12.55 95.19
C ASP A 42 -2.30 12.26 96.65
N GLY A 43 -1.12 12.72 97.07
CA GLY A 43 -0.57 12.54 98.42
C GLY A 43 0.81 11.87 98.46
N GLU A 44 1.24 11.46 99.66
CA GLU A 44 2.49 10.70 99.84
C GLU A 44 2.25 9.20 99.60
N ARG A 45 3.03 8.60 98.70
CA ARG A 45 2.99 7.16 98.39
C ARG A 45 4.29 6.47 98.81
N PRO A 46 4.25 5.36 99.56
CA PRO A 46 5.46 4.59 99.87
C PRO A 46 6.04 3.96 98.60
N VAL A 47 7.33 4.19 98.33
CA VAL A 47 8.05 3.59 97.20
C VAL A 47 8.91 2.40 97.62
N GLY A 48 9.28 2.29 98.90
CA GLY A 48 9.95 1.13 99.48
C GLY A 48 11.03 1.49 100.49
N GLN A 49 11.73 0.47 100.97
CA GLN A 49 12.87 0.57 101.90
C GLN A 49 14.11 -0.02 101.24
N VAL A 50 15.28 0.56 101.50
CA VAL A 50 16.57 0.02 101.06
C VAL A 50 17.34 -0.42 102.32
N PRO A 51 17.50 -1.74 102.57
CA PRO A 51 18.22 -2.24 103.74
C PRO A 51 19.66 -1.73 103.80
N ASP A 52 20.16 -1.52 105.03
CA ASP A 52 21.56 -1.13 105.30
C ASP A 52 22.05 0.13 104.58
N SER A 53 21.15 1.09 104.31
CA SER A 53 21.48 2.34 103.63
C SER A 53 21.11 3.57 104.47
N THR A 54 21.84 4.67 104.27
CA THR A 54 21.48 5.96 104.86
C THR A 54 20.26 6.56 104.14
N SER A 55 19.54 7.48 104.80
CA SER A 55 18.37 8.14 104.20
C SER A 55 18.69 8.82 102.86
N GLU A 56 19.90 9.35 102.70
CA GLU A 56 20.34 9.98 101.44
C GLU A 56 20.60 8.95 100.33
N GLU A 57 21.25 7.82 100.65
CA GLU A 57 21.51 6.74 99.69
C GLU A 57 20.22 6.02 99.26
N ALA A 58 19.28 5.79 100.19
CA ALA A 58 17.98 5.22 99.90
C ALA A 58 17.17 6.12 98.94
N LEU A 59 17.20 7.43 99.18
CA LEU A 59 16.56 8.42 98.32
C LEU A 59 17.20 8.45 96.93
N GLU A 60 18.54 8.44 96.85
CA GLU A 60 19.27 8.45 95.59
C GLU A 60 18.97 7.20 94.74
N PHE A 61 18.81 6.02 95.36
CA PHE A 61 18.43 4.80 94.66
C PHE A 61 17.09 4.93 93.92
N PHE A 62 16.07 5.49 94.57
CA PHE A 62 14.76 5.72 93.94
C PHE A 62 14.75 6.89 92.96
N VAL A 63 15.65 7.87 93.11
CA VAL A 63 15.89 8.93 92.11
C VAL A 63 16.58 8.38 90.85
N ARG A 64 17.53 7.44 90.98
CA ARG A 64 18.14 6.75 89.83
C ARG A 64 17.10 5.99 89.00
N ARG A 65 16.10 5.38 89.67
CA ARG A 65 14.95 4.74 89.00
C ARG A 65 14.08 5.75 88.24
N TYR A 66 13.90 6.97 88.77
CA TYR A 66 13.23 8.05 88.06
C TYR A 66 14.00 8.46 86.79
N HIS A 67 15.32 8.62 86.87
CA HIS A 67 16.15 8.96 85.69
C HIS A 67 16.15 7.87 84.61
N ALA A 68 15.99 6.59 84.99
CA ALA A 68 15.81 5.51 84.03
C ALA A 68 14.51 5.69 83.21
N LEU A 69 13.39 6.01 83.89
CA LEU A 69 12.12 6.31 83.23
C LEU A 69 12.22 7.57 82.36
N GLU A 70 12.88 8.61 82.83
CA GLU A 70 13.13 9.84 82.05
C GLU A 70 13.91 9.55 80.75
N THR A 71 14.87 8.63 80.80
CA THR A 71 15.61 8.17 79.61
C THR A 71 14.69 7.45 78.64
N GLU A 72 13.83 6.56 79.12
CA GLU A 72 12.84 5.85 78.30
C GLU A 72 11.83 6.80 77.63
N VAL A 73 11.36 7.82 78.37
CA VAL A 73 10.51 8.89 77.82
C VAL A 73 11.22 9.64 76.71
N SER A 74 12.47 10.06 76.95
CA SER A 74 13.26 10.80 75.96
C SER A 74 13.57 9.96 74.70
N LEU A 75 13.78 8.65 74.87
CA LEU A 75 13.94 7.71 73.75
C LEU A 75 12.65 7.57 72.94
N LEU A 76 11.48 7.49 73.61
CA LEU A 76 10.19 7.44 72.92
C LEU A 76 9.90 8.75 72.17
N GLU A 77 10.14 9.90 72.79
CA GLU A 77 10.04 11.23 72.16
C GLU A 77 10.91 11.30 70.89
N SER A 78 12.16 10.86 70.99
CA SER A 78 13.09 10.80 69.84
C SER A 78 12.60 9.85 68.74
N ARG A 79 12.08 8.67 69.09
CA ARG A 79 11.53 7.70 68.12
C ARG A 79 10.28 8.22 67.42
N VAL A 80 9.40 8.89 68.16
CA VAL A 80 8.20 9.53 67.61
C VAL A 80 8.60 10.68 66.71
N SER A 81 9.53 11.54 67.12
CA SER A 81 10.01 12.69 66.34
C SER A 81 10.70 12.25 65.04
N SER A 82 11.67 11.33 65.14
CA SER A 82 12.42 10.77 64.00
C SER A 82 11.57 9.87 63.08
N GLY A 83 10.41 9.42 63.52
CA GLY A 83 9.52 8.57 62.73
C GLY A 83 10.00 7.12 62.56
N THR A 84 10.98 6.71 63.38
CA THR A 84 11.55 5.35 63.40
C THR A 84 10.62 4.31 63.99
N ALA A 85 9.66 4.72 64.84
CA ALA A 85 8.57 3.87 65.30
C ALA A 85 7.32 4.04 64.40
N SER A 86 6.58 2.95 64.17
CA SER A 86 5.24 3.07 63.59
C SER A 86 4.27 3.74 64.59
N PRO A 87 3.21 4.42 64.12
CA PRO A 87 2.25 5.05 65.01
C PRO A 87 1.58 4.07 65.99
N GLU A 88 1.38 2.81 65.57
CA GLU A 88 0.81 1.76 66.40
C GLU A 88 1.79 1.31 67.51
N GLU A 89 3.06 1.09 67.17
CA GLU A 89 4.12 0.78 68.13
C GLU A 89 4.34 1.95 69.10
N ALA A 90 4.36 3.18 68.59
CA ALA A 90 4.51 4.39 69.40
C ALA A 90 3.35 4.57 70.38
N ARG A 91 2.10 4.33 69.95
CA ARG A 91 0.91 4.39 70.81
C ARG A 91 0.94 3.30 71.88
N SER A 92 1.32 2.07 71.51
CA SER A 92 1.49 0.96 72.46
C SER A 92 2.59 1.24 73.49
N ALA A 93 3.74 1.76 73.04
CA ALA A 93 4.86 2.13 73.90
C ALA A 93 4.51 3.29 74.84
N ALA A 94 3.81 4.33 74.34
CA ALA A 94 3.33 5.44 75.15
C ALA A 94 2.38 4.97 76.25
N SER A 95 1.40 4.12 75.90
CA SER A 95 0.45 3.57 76.89
C SER A 95 1.13 2.74 77.97
N LYS A 96 2.06 1.84 77.59
CA LYS A 96 2.83 1.04 78.55
C LYS A 96 3.72 1.90 79.44
N LEU A 97 4.36 2.92 78.87
CA LEU A 97 5.25 3.82 79.60
C LEU A 97 4.48 4.69 80.59
N VAL A 98 3.29 5.19 80.22
CA VAL A 98 2.40 5.89 81.17
C VAL A 98 2.01 4.99 82.33
N THR A 99 1.60 3.73 82.07
CA THR A 99 1.31 2.76 83.15
C THR A 99 2.54 2.53 84.03
N SER A 100 3.72 2.31 83.42
CA SER A 100 4.97 2.09 84.14
C SER A 100 5.38 3.30 84.99
N ILE A 101 5.15 4.53 84.53
CA ILE A 101 5.45 5.75 85.30
C ILE A 101 4.49 5.88 86.49
N ARG A 102 3.19 5.62 86.27
CA ARG A 102 2.17 5.71 87.33
C ARG A 102 2.37 4.66 88.42
N GLU A 103 2.82 3.46 88.07
CA GLU A 103 3.09 2.36 89.02
C GLU A 103 4.54 2.36 89.55
N ALA A 104 5.40 3.28 89.10
CA ALA A 104 6.81 3.26 89.43
C ALA A 104 7.10 3.49 90.92
N HIS A 105 7.87 2.58 91.51
CA HIS A 105 8.57 2.82 92.77
C HIS A 105 9.82 3.68 92.52
N ALA A 106 9.62 4.98 92.34
CA ALA A 106 10.66 5.96 92.04
C ALA A 106 10.34 7.32 92.68
N VAL A 107 11.36 8.14 92.91
CA VAL A 107 11.24 9.47 93.52
C VAL A 107 11.63 10.54 92.48
N GLY A 108 10.66 11.38 92.12
CA GLY A 108 10.81 12.48 91.16
C GLY A 108 9.45 12.97 90.68
N ASP A 109 9.45 13.86 89.69
CA ASP A 109 8.23 14.43 89.09
C ASP A 109 7.57 13.44 88.11
N LEU A 110 6.96 12.37 88.66
CA LEU A 110 6.30 11.32 87.87
C LEU A 110 5.09 11.86 87.09
N GLU A 111 4.45 12.91 87.59
CA GLU A 111 3.30 13.54 86.92
C GLU A 111 3.74 14.29 85.65
N SER A 112 4.83 15.05 85.72
CA SER A 112 5.42 15.70 84.55
C SER A 112 5.95 14.71 83.52
N LEU A 113 6.57 13.60 83.95
CA LEU A 113 6.98 12.53 83.02
C LEU A 113 5.78 11.87 82.33
N ALA A 114 4.70 11.58 83.06
CA ALA A 114 3.48 11.03 82.46
C ALA A 114 2.85 12.03 81.48
N ALA A 115 2.77 13.31 81.85
CA ALA A 115 2.25 14.37 80.98
C ALA A 115 3.07 14.53 79.70
N ARG A 116 4.40 14.39 79.75
CA ARG A 116 5.28 14.39 78.56
C ARG A 116 4.93 13.27 77.59
N VAL A 117 4.71 12.05 78.09
CA VAL A 117 4.34 10.91 77.25
C VAL A 117 2.92 11.07 76.70
N GLU A 118 1.98 11.55 77.50
CA GLU A 118 0.60 11.81 77.05
C GLU A 118 0.53 12.90 75.98
N ALA A 119 1.39 13.92 76.08
CA ALA A 119 1.54 14.97 75.07
C ALA A 119 2.02 14.45 73.70
N LEU A 120 2.57 13.23 73.62
CA LEU A 120 2.94 12.60 72.34
C LEU A 120 1.72 12.07 71.56
N SER A 121 0.59 11.79 72.22
CA SER A 121 -0.61 11.24 71.56
C SER A 121 -1.06 12.03 70.33
N PRO A 122 -1.27 13.37 70.38
CA PRO A 122 -1.69 14.14 69.19
C PRO A 122 -0.67 14.08 68.05
N THR A 123 0.63 14.00 68.37
CA THR A 123 1.69 13.88 67.35
C THR A 123 1.68 12.50 66.70
N ILE A 124 1.47 11.44 67.48
CA ILE A 124 1.33 10.07 67.00
C ILE A 124 0.09 9.94 66.10
N ASP A 125 -1.03 10.54 66.51
CA ASP A 125 -2.30 10.51 65.78
C ASP A 125 -2.19 11.27 64.45
N ALA A 126 -1.59 12.47 64.45
CA ALA A 126 -1.33 13.22 63.23
C ALA A 126 -0.46 12.43 62.25
N LYS A 127 0.62 11.79 62.74
CA LYS A 127 1.50 10.94 61.90
C LYS A 127 0.79 9.68 61.41
N ALA A 128 -0.14 9.12 62.19
CA ALA A 128 -0.96 7.98 61.77
C ALA A 128 -1.87 8.35 60.60
N GLU A 129 -2.54 9.51 60.69
CA GLU A 129 -3.45 9.95 59.64
C GLU A 129 -2.71 10.32 58.36
N THR A 130 -1.59 11.04 58.44
CA THR A 130 -0.74 11.31 57.27
C THR A 130 -0.29 10.02 56.58
N ARG A 131 0.23 9.04 57.33
CA ARG A 131 0.63 7.74 56.74
C ARG A 131 -0.54 6.97 56.15
N ARG A 132 -1.74 7.11 56.72
CA ARG A 132 -2.96 6.47 56.22
C ARG A 132 -3.38 7.10 54.89
N GLU A 133 -3.37 8.42 54.79
CA GLU A 133 -3.65 9.18 53.57
C GLU A 133 -2.65 8.83 52.47
N GLU A 134 -1.34 8.89 52.75
CA GLU A 134 -0.29 8.52 51.79
C GLU A 134 -0.45 7.09 51.26
N ARG A 135 -0.79 6.14 52.15
CA ARG A 135 -1.05 4.75 51.75
C ARG A 135 -2.33 4.62 50.92
N ALA A 136 -3.38 5.38 51.25
CA ALA A 136 -4.62 5.40 50.47
C ALA A 136 -4.38 5.97 49.07
N GLU A 137 -3.63 7.07 48.96
CA GLU A 137 -3.25 7.68 47.68
C GLU A 137 -2.33 6.77 46.86
N ALA A 138 -1.34 6.12 47.48
CA ALA A 138 -0.47 5.16 46.79
C ALA A 138 -1.26 3.98 46.22
N LYS A 139 -2.24 3.45 46.99
CA LYS A 139 -3.14 2.40 46.52
C LYS A 139 -4.05 2.90 45.39
N ALA A 140 -4.63 4.09 45.51
CA ALA A 140 -5.47 4.70 44.48
C ALA A 140 -4.69 4.91 43.17
N ARG A 141 -3.46 5.43 43.25
CA ARG A 141 -2.56 5.58 42.09
C ARG A 141 -2.20 4.24 41.45
N ALA A 142 -1.88 3.21 42.26
CA ALA A 142 -1.59 1.88 41.75
C ALA A 142 -2.81 1.24 41.06
N LYS A 143 -4.02 1.44 41.63
CA LYS A 143 -5.28 1.00 41.01
C LYS A 143 -5.52 1.71 39.68
N GLN A 144 -5.43 3.03 39.65
CA GLN A 144 -5.61 3.81 38.41
C GLN A 144 -4.61 3.39 37.33
N ALA A 145 -3.33 3.23 37.69
CA ALA A 145 -2.31 2.77 36.75
C ALA A 145 -2.67 1.39 36.16
N LYS A 146 -3.14 0.44 36.98
CA LYS A 146 -3.59 -0.88 36.51
C LYS A 146 -4.82 -0.76 35.61
N GLU A 147 -5.79 0.08 35.95
CA GLU A 147 -6.97 0.34 35.12
C GLU A 147 -6.59 0.92 33.75
N ASP A 148 -5.68 1.89 33.70
CA ASP A 148 -5.17 2.47 32.45
C ASP A 148 -4.45 1.42 31.59
N MET A 149 -3.70 0.51 32.21
CA MET A 149 -3.03 -0.58 31.52
C MET A 149 -4.00 -1.61 30.94
N VAL A 150 -5.08 -1.93 31.68
CA VAL A 150 -6.17 -2.77 31.17
C VAL A 150 -6.85 -2.09 29.98
N ALA A 151 -7.15 -0.79 30.08
CA ALA A 151 -7.75 -0.05 28.97
C ALA A 151 -6.85 -0.04 27.72
N LYS A 152 -5.53 0.17 27.89
CA LYS A 152 -4.55 0.06 26.79
C LYS A 152 -4.52 -1.35 26.20
N ALA A 153 -4.53 -2.39 27.04
CA ALA A 153 -4.57 -3.78 26.61
C ALA A 153 -5.83 -4.12 25.81
N GLU A 154 -7.00 -3.63 26.24
CA GLU A 154 -8.28 -3.78 25.56
C GLU A 154 -8.28 -3.04 24.20
N ALA A 155 -7.71 -1.84 24.13
CA ALA A 155 -7.55 -1.10 22.88
C ALA A 155 -6.61 -1.80 21.89
N ILE A 156 -5.47 -2.32 22.35
CA ILE A 156 -4.56 -3.13 21.53
C ILE A 156 -5.27 -4.39 21.06
N ALA A 157 -6.04 -5.03 21.95
CA ALA A 157 -6.80 -6.20 21.61
C ALA A 157 -7.81 -5.90 20.52
N ALA A 158 -8.52 -4.76 20.57
CA ALA A 158 -9.49 -4.34 19.56
C ALA A 158 -8.85 -4.04 18.19
N GLY A 159 -7.61 -3.55 18.15
CA GLY A 159 -6.90 -3.19 16.93
C GLY A 159 -6.49 -4.36 16.02
N THR A 160 -5.82 -3.97 14.92
CA THR A 160 -5.31 -4.87 13.86
C THR A 160 -3.79 -4.78 13.68
N ASP A 161 -3.09 -4.12 14.61
CA ASP A 161 -1.62 -4.08 14.65
C ASP A 161 -1.05 -5.44 15.09
N TRP A 162 -1.09 -6.43 14.19
CA TRP A 162 -0.70 -7.80 14.48
C TRP A 162 0.79 -7.97 14.79
N ARG A 163 1.66 -7.10 14.26
CA ARG A 163 3.10 -7.13 14.51
C ARG A 163 3.46 -6.41 15.81
N GLY A 164 3.06 -5.14 15.94
CA GLY A 164 3.42 -4.31 17.09
C GLY A 164 2.66 -4.67 18.35
N GLY A 165 1.44 -5.20 18.24
CA GLY A 165 0.59 -5.54 19.39
C GLY A 165 1.24 -6.54 20.36
N ILE A 166 2.05 -7.49 19.87
CA ILE A 166 2.75 -8.47 20.73
C ILE A 166 3.78 -7.77 21.63
N GLY A 167 4.57 -6.87 21.05
CA GLY A 167 5.57 -6.09 21.79
C GLY A 167 4.89 -5.26 22.86
N LYS A 168 3.84 -4.52 22.48
CA LYS A 168 3.05 -3.72 23.42
C LYS A 168 2.46 -4.54 24.57
N PHE A 169 1.94 -5.75 24.32
CA PHE A 169 1.48 -6.64 25.39
C PHE A 169 2.60 -7.13 26.32
N ARG A 170 3.81 -7.36 25.79
CA ARG A 170 4.97 -7.73 26.59
C ARG A 170 5.38 -6.56 27.50
N ASP A 171 5.47 -5.37 26.93
CA ASP A 171 5.91 -4.17 27.65
C ASP A 171 4.88 -3.81 28.76
N LEU A 172 3.57 -3.91 28.47
CA LEU A 172 2.52 -3.77 29.48
C LEU A 172 2.59 -4.86 30.58
N LEU A 173 2.94 -6.09 30.24
CA LEU A 173 3.09 -7.15 31.26
C LEU A 173 4.28 -6.88 32.19
N GLU A 174 5.36 -6.32 31.64
CA GLU A 174 6.54 -5.92 32.41
C GLU A 174 6.21 -4.76 33.35
N GLU A 175 5.62 -3.69 32.83
CA GLU A 175 5.13 -2.56 33.62
C GLU A 175 4.17 -3.01 34.75
N TRP A 176 3.29 -3.97 34.48
CA TRP A 176 2.31 -4.48 35.46
C TRP A 176 3.00 -5.13 36.67
N ARG A 177 4.12 -5.84 36.43
CA ARG A 177 4.90 -6.51 37.49
C ARG A 177 5.60 -5.52 38.42
N HIS A 178 5.88 -4.31 37.95
CA HIS A 178 6.52 -3.26 38.74
C HIS A 178 5.54 -2.44 39.57
N LEU A 179 4.22 -2.58 39.33
CA LEU A 179 3.22 -1.84 40.10
C LEU A 179 3.02 -2.43 41.50
N PRO A 180 2.77 -1.58 42.52
CA PRO A 180 2.43 -2.03 43.86
C PRO A 180 1.20 -2.96 43.85
N ARG A 181 1.17 -3.90 44.81
CA ARG A 181 0.00 -4.75 45.04
C ARG A 181 -1.14 -3.90 45.61
N ILE A 182 -2.33 -4.07 45.03
CA ILE A 182 -3.58 -3.50 45.54
C ILE A 182 -4.36 -4.58 46.30
N ASP A 183 -5.61 -4.32 46.68
CA ASP A 183 -6.45 -5.36 47.26
C ASP A 183 -6.64 -6.52 46.26
N LYS A 184 -6.70 -7.73 46.80
CA LYS A 184 -6.70 -8.96 46.00
C LYS A 184 -7.86 -9.02 45.01
N THR A 185 -9.06 -8.63 45.44
CA THR A 185 -10.27 -8.70 44.62
C THR A 185 -10.15 -7.81 43.38
N THR A 186 -9.78 -6.54 43.56
CA THR A 186 -9.60 -5.62 42.44
C THR A 186 -8.43 -6.05 41.54
N ASP A 187 -7.33 -6.56 42.12
CA ASP A 187 -6.17 -7.04 41.35
C ASP A 187 -6.55 -8.23 40.45
N ASP A 188 -7.27 -9.21 41.00
CA ASP A 188 -7.71 -10.40 40.28
C ASP A 188 -8.66 -10.02 39.13
N GLU A 189 -9.62 -9.11 39.37
CA GLU A 189 -10.55 -8.61 38.33
C GLU A 189 -9.81 -7.91 37.18
N LEU A 190 -8.90 -6.98 37.49
CA LEU A 190 -8.14 -6.26 36.48
C LEU A 190 -7.19 -7.20 35.72
N TRP A 191 -6.57 -8.15 36.41
CA TRP A 191 -5.74 -9.17 35.80
C TRP A 191 -6.54 -10.10 34.85
N HIS A 192 -7.75 -10.50 35.23
CA HIS A 192 -8.64 -11.28 34.37
C HIS A 192 -8.99 -10.51 33.09
N ARG A 193 -9.28 -9.21 33.18
CA ARG A 193 -9.53 -8.36 32.01
C ARG A 193 -8.29 -8.25 31.12
N PHE A 194 -7.12 -7.98 31.70
CA PHE A 194 -5.85 -7.88 30.97
C PHE A 194 -5.51 -9.18 30.22
N SER A 195 -5.54 -10.32 30.93
CA SER A 195 -5.23 -11.63 30.37
C SER A 195 -6.26 -12.08 29.32
N GLY A 196 -7.54 -11.72 29.52
CA GLY A 196 -8.61 -11.89 28.55
C GLY A 196 -8.36 -11.13 27.24
N ALA A 197 -8.00 -9.84 27.34
CA ALA A 197 -7.66 -9.01 26.19
C ALA A 197 -6.48 -9.59 25.38
N ARG A 198 -5.40 -10.00 26.06
CA ARG A 198 -4.24 -10.66 25.43
C ARG A 198 -4.62 -11.96 24.72
N THR A 199 -5.44 -12.80 25.37
CA THR A 199 -5.89 -14.08 24.81
C THR A 199 -6.76 -13.86 23.57
N ALA A 200 -7.69 -12.91 23.63
CA ALA A 200 -8.53 -12.52 22.51
C ALA A 200 -7.70 -12.03 21.32
N PHE A 201 -6.74 -11.14 21.55
CA PHE A 201 -5.82 -10.65 20.51
C PHE A 201 -5.04 -11.80 19.85
N THR A 202 -4.44 -12.66 20.66
CA THR A 202 -3.63 -13.79 20.17
C THR A 202 -4.47 -14.75 19.32
N ARG A 203 -5.71 -15.04 19.75
CA ARG A 203 -6.65 -15.86 18.99
C ARG A 203 -6.99 -15.22 17.63
N ARG A 204 -7.35 -13.94 17.60
CA ARG A 204 -7.68 -13.23 16.35
C ARG A 204 -6.47 -13.12 15.42
N ARG A 205 -5.28 -12.87 15.97
CA ARG A 205 -4.03 -12.86 15.19
C ARG A 205 -3.80 -14.21 14.52
N LYS A 206 -3.96 -15.30 15.27
CA LYS A 206 -3.80 -16.66 14.73
C LYS A 206 -4.82 -16.93 13.61
N GLN A 207 -6.08 -16.55 13.80
CA GLN A 207 -7.12 -16.68 12.77
C GLN A 207 -6.79 -15.85 11.53
N HIS A 208 -6.38 -14.58 11.69
CA HIS A 208 -5.98 -13.72 10.58
C HIS A 208 -4.79 -14.31 9.80
N MET A 209 -3.75 -14.78 10.49
CA MET A 209 -2.59 -15.39 9.83
C MET A 209 -2.96 -16.70 9.13
N ALA A 210 -3.85 -17.50 9.72
CA ALA A 210 -4.37 -18.71 9.08
C ALA A 210 -5.16 -18.39 7.81
N GLU A 211 -6.02 -17.37 7.84
CA GLU A 211 -6.77 -16.92 6.67
C GLU A 211 -5.84 -16.40 5.57
N GLN A 212 -4.85 -15.57 5.93
CA GLN A 212 -3.86 -15.08 4.96
C GLN A 212 -3.03 -16.22 4.35
N ASN A 213 -2.65 -17.22 5.14
CA ASN A 213 -1.97 -18.39 4.62
C ASN A 213 -2.89 -19.21 3.69
N HIS A 214 -4.16 -19.38 4.05
CA HIS A 214 -5.12 -20.10 3.22
C HIS A 214 -5.37 -19.40 1.88
N LEU A 215 -5.47 -18.07 1.87
CA LEU A 215 -5.57 -17.28 0.63
C LEU A 215 -4.32 -17.42 -0.25
N ARG A 216 -3.13 -17.34 0.35
CA ARG A 216 -1.86 -17.55 -0.39
C ARG A 216 -1.74 -18.95 -0.94
N GLU A 217 -2.21 -19.95 -0.19
CA GLU A 217 -2.19 -21.34 -0.61
C GLU A 217 -3.17 -21.60 -1.77
N LYS A 218 -4.38 -21.01 -1.72
CA LYS A 218 -5.30 -20.99 -2.88
C LYS A 218 -4.67 -20.34 -4.10
N ALA A 219 -3.98 -19.21 -3.92
CA ALA A 219 -3.27 -18.53 -5.00
C ALA A 219 -2.18 -19.41 -5.61
N ARG A 220 -1.42 -20.15 -4.77
CA ARG A 220 -0.42 -21.14 -5.20
C ARG A 220 -1.04 -22.19 -6.11
N VAL A 221 -2.10 -22.86 -5.65
CA VAL A 221 -2.78 -23.92 -6.40
C VAL A 221 -3.32 -23.41 -7.73
N LEU A 222 -3.94 -22.23 -7.76
CA LEU A 222 -4.43 -21.63 -9.00
C LEU A 222 -3.30 -21.33 -10.00
N LYS A 223 -2.16 -20.83 -9.52
CA LYS A 223 -0.98 -20.56 -10.37
C LYS A 223 -0.34 -21.84 -10.91
N GLU A 224 -0.30 -22.90 -10.10
CA GLU A 224 0.14 -24.23 -10.53
C GLU A 224 -0.77 -24.77 -11.65
N GLN A 225 -2.09 -24.66 -11.48
CA GLN A 225 -3.05 -25.03 -12.53
C GLN A 225 -2.86 -24.23 -13.82
N ILE A 226 -2.63 -22.91 -13.72
CA ILE A 226 -2.34 -22.06 -14.87
C ILE A 226 -1.09 -22.52 -15.62
N ILE A 227 -0.04 -22.92 -14.89
CA ILE A 227 1.18 -23.44 -15.49
C ILE A 227 0.91 -24.75 -16.22
N GLU A 228 0.18 -25.69 -15.61
CA GLU A 228 -0.18 -26.95 -16.24
C GLU A 228 -1.03 -26.75 -17.51
N GLU A 229 -1.97 -25.80 -17.49
CA GLU A 229 -2.73 -25.39 -18.68
C GLU A 229 -1.84 -24.72 -19.75
N ALA A 230 -0.81 -23.99 -19.34
CA ALA A 230 0.12 -23.30 -20.23
C ALA A 230 1.13 -24.23 -20.92
N ARG A 231 1.55 -25.32 -20.28
CA ARG A 231 2.56 -26.26 -20.82
C ARG A 231 2.26 -26.75 -22.25
N PRO A 232 1.07 -27.30 -22.56
CA PRO A 232 0.79 -27.78 -23.92
C PRO A 232 0.72 -26.65 -24.97
N LEU A 233 0.53 -25.40 -24.52
CA LEU A 233 0.45 -24.24 -25.41
C LEU A 233 1.83 -23.76 -25.88
N ALA A 234 2.90 -24.13 -25.17
CA ALA A 234 4.26 -23.69 -25.43
C ALA A 234 4.76 -24.08 -26.84
N ASP A 235 4.31 -25.22 -27.34
CA ASP A 235 4.70 -25.81 -28.63
C ASP A 235 3.63 -25.64 -29.72
N SER A 236 2.55 -24.92 -29.43
CA SER A 236 1.45 -24.74 -30.38
C SER A 236 1.81 -23.77 -31.50
N THR A 237 1.50 -24.14 -32.74
CA THR A 237 1.64 -23.29 -33.93
C THR A 237 0.36 -22.57 -34.32
N ALA A 238 -0.72 -22.74 -33.54
CA ALA A 238 -1.99 -22.04 -33.72
C ALA A 238 -1.89 -20.59 -33.19
N TRP A 239 -0.99 -19.79 -33.78
CA TRP A 239 -0.49 -18.52 -33.23
C TRP A 239 -1.57 -17.57 -32.70
N GLY A 240 -2.66 -17.39 -33.45
CA GLY A 240 -3.72 -16.47 -33.08
C GLY A 240 -4.56 -16.92 -31.88
N GLU A 241 -4.94 -18.19 -31.85
CA GLU A 241 -5.75 -18.76 -30.77
C GLU A 241 -4.94 -18.92 -29.49
N THR A 242 -3.74 -19.49 -29.60
CA THR A 242 -2.84 -19.68 -28.46
C THR A 242 -2.45 -18.34 -27.81
N SER A 243 -2.27 -17.28 -28.61
CA SER A 243 -2.04 -15.93 -28.07
C SER A 243 -3.22 -15.40 -27.24
N ARG A 244 -4.47 -15.74 -27.60
CA ARG A 244 -5.65 -15.38 -26.79
C ARG A 244 -5.69 -16.18 -25.50
N GLN A 245 -5.38 -17.48 -25.55
CA GLN A 245 -5.34 -18.34 -24.38
C GLN A 245 -4.27 -17.88 -23.38
N PHE A 246 -3.05 -17.55 -23.83
CA PHE A 246 -2.02 -16.98 -22.96
C PHE A 246 -2.44 -15.64 -22.32
N ARG A 247 -3.25 -14.83 -23.00
CA ARG A 247 -3.80 -13.60 -22.43
C ARG A 247 -4.79 -13.91 -21.32
N ASP A 248 -5.67 -14.89 -21.50
CA ASP A 248 -6.62 -15.34 -20.48
C ASP A 248 -5.89 -15.93 -19.25
N LEU A 249 -4.92 -16.80 -19.48
CA LEU A 249 -4.08 -17.37 -18.42
C LEU A 249 -3.34 -16.28 -17.62
N MET A 250 -2.83 -15.24 -18.29
CA MET A 250 -2.22 -14.08 -17.62
C MET A 250 -3.23 -13.27 -16.79
N ASN A 251 -4.48 -13.14 -17.25
CA ASN A 251 -5.53 -12.47 -16.48
C ASN A 251 -5.90 -13.28 -15.24
N ARG A 252 -6.07 -14.60 -15.37
CA ARG A 252 -6.28 -15.53 -14.25
C ARG A 252 -5.11 -15.51 -13.27
N TRP A 253 -3.88 -15.43 -13.77
CA TRP A 253 -2.67 -15.33 -12.95
C TRP A 253 -2.68 -14.09 -12.06
N LYS A 254 -3.05 -12.94 -12.63
CA LYS A 254 -3.18 -11.68 -11.90
C LYS A 254 -4.33 -11.72 -10.90
N ALA A 255 -5.45 -12.34 -11.27
CA ALA A 255 -6.63 -12.48 -10.41
C ALA A 255 -6.42 -13.42 -9.23
N ALA A 256 -5.56 -14.44 -9.37
CA ALA A 256 -5.24 -15.39 -8.30
C ALA A 256 -4.58 -14.74 -7.07
N GLY A 257 -3.98 -13.55 -7.22
CA GLY A 257 -3.28 -12.85 -6.14
C GLY A 257 -1.91 -13.46 -5.82
N PRO A 258 -1.26 -13.05 -4.71
CA PRO A 258 0.09 -13.49 -4.38
C PRO A 258 0.09 -14.86 -3.65
N ALA A 259 0.96 -15.76 -4.09
CA ALA A 259 1.30 -16.98 -3.35
C ALA A 259 2.38 -16.69 -2.27
N PRO A 260 2.81 -17.67 -1.45
CA PRO A 260 3.96 -17.49 -0.57
C PRO A 260 5.19 -17.04 -1.38
N ARG A 261 5.90 -16.02 -0.90
CA ARG A 261 6.91 -15.27 -1.67
C ARG A 261 7.90 -16.17 -2.43
N ASP A 262 8.49 -17.15 -1.74
CA ASP A 262 9.51 -18.03 -2.32
C ASP A 262 8.96 -18.99 -3.38
N ILE A 263 7.64 -19.24 -3.36
CA ILE A 263 6.94 -20.08 -4.33
C ILE A 263 6.44 -19.23 -5.50
N ASP A 264 5.87 -18.06 -5.23
CA ASP A 264 5.32 -17.16 -6.25
C ASP A 264 6.38 -16.77 -7.30
N GLU A 265 7.62 -16.49 -6.85
CA GLU A 265 8.73 -16.18 -7.75
C GLU A 265 9.09 -17.36 -8.66
N LYS A 266 9.09 -18.59 -8.13
CA LYS A 266 9.39 -19.80 -8.90
C LYS A 266 8.32 -20.07 -9.94
N LEU A 267 7.06 -20.04 -9.52
CA LEU A 267 5.92 -20.24 -10.41
C LEU A 267 5.92 -19.15 -11.51
N TRP A 268 6.22 -17.89 -11.17
CA TRP A 268 6.28 -16.82 -12.17
C TRP A 268 7.38 -17.05 -13.21
N LYS A 269 8.59 -17.43 -12.78
CA LYS A 269 9.68 -17.76 -13.71
C LYS A 269 9.30 -18.91 -14.65
N GLU A 270 8.64 -19.93 -14.13
CA GLU A 270 8.19 -21.07 -14.92
C GLU A 270 7.10 -20.68 -15.94
N PHE A 271 6.05 -19.99 -15.49
CA PHE A 271 5.00 -19.50 -16.39
C PHE A 271 5.57 -18.57 -17.46
N ARG A 272 6.51 -17.70 -17.09
CA ARG A 272 7.15 -16.78 -18.03
C ARG A 272 7.99 -17.51 -19.07
N ALA A 273 8.78 -18.51 -18.66
CA ALA A 273 9.57 -19.33 -19.59
C ALA A 273 8.68 -20.06 -20.61
N ILE A 274 7.51 -20.53 -20.19
CA ILE A 274 6.52 -21.15 -21.10
C ILE A 274 6.01 -20.13 -22.13
N GLN A 275 5.68 -18.90 -21.69
CA GLN A 275 5.26 -17.83 -22.59
C GLN A 275 6.36 -17.43 -23.56
N ASP A 276 7.58 -17.25 -23.07
CA ASP A 276 8.74 -16.85 -23.87
C ASP A 276 8.98 -17.87 -24.99
N LYS A 277 8.97 -19.17 -24.67
CA LYS A 277 9.10 -20.24 -25.66
C LYS A 277 8.11 -20.10 -26.82
N PHE A 278 6.83 -19.87 -26.54
CA PHE A 278 5.80 -19.71 -27.57
C PHE A 278 5.99 -18.42 -28.38
N PHE A 279 6.23 -17.28 -27.71
CA PHE A 279 6.34 -15.99 -28.39
C PHE A 279 7.63 -15.86 -29.21
N ASP A 280 8.72 -16.48 -28.76
CA ASP A 280 9.98 -16.57 -29.51
C ASP A 280 9.81 -17.44 -30.77
N ALA A 281 9.13 -18.59 -30.64
CA ALA A 281 8.81 -19.45 -31.78
C ALA A 281 7.91 -18.74 -32.81
N ARG A 282 6.88 -18.02 -32.33
CA ARG A 282 6.01 -17.20 -33.17
C ARG A 282 6.79 -16.09 -33.88
N SER A 283 7.66 -15.38 -33.15
CA SER A 283 8.48 -14.31 -33.72
C SER A 283 9.41 -14.86 -34.81
N THR A 284 10.03 -16.01 -34.55
CA THR A 284 10.90 -16.69 -35.52
C THR A 284 10.13 -17.09 -36.78
N ALA A 285 8.94 -17.69 -36.63
CA ALA A 285 8.10 -18.06 -37.77
C ALA A 285 7.66 -16.84 -38.59
N GLN A 286 7.32 -15.71 -37.92
CA GLN A 286 6.97 -14.47 -38.61
C GLN A 286 8.18 -13.90 -39.38
N SER A 287 9.37 -13.88 -38.77
CA SER A 287 10.58 -13.39 -39.43
C SER A 287 10.97 -14.25 -40.64
N GLN A 288 10.81 -15.57 -40.56
CA GLN A 288 11.03 -16.46 -41.71
C GLN A 288 10.05 -16.19 -42.85
N GLN A 289 8.77 -15.99 -42.54
CA GLN A 289 7.74 -15.65 -43.51
C GLN A 289 8.00 -14.28 -44.16
N ASP A 290 8.42 -13.29 -43.38
CA ASP A 290 8.73 -11.95 -43.88
C ASP A 290 9.95 -11.99 -44.82
N GLU A 291 10.96 -12.81 -44.52
CA GLU A 291 12.13 -13.01 -45.38
C GLU A 291 11.77 -13.75 -46.67
N GLU A 292 10.96 -14.81 -46.59
CA GLU A 292 10.42 -15.49 -47.78
C GLU A 292 9.67 -14.50 -48.69
N TYR A 293 8.84 -13.64 -48.09
CA TYR A 293 8.09 -12.64 -48.85
C TYR A 293 9.01 -11.61 -49.50
N ARG A 294 10.05 -11.14 -48.80
CA ARG A 294 11.05 -10.24 -49.38
C ARG A 294 11.79 -10.90 -50.56
N GLY A 295 12.18 -12.16 -50.44
CA GLY A 295 12.76 -12.93 -51.54
C GLY A 295 11.81 -13.02 -52.74
N ASN A 296 10.54 -13.37 -52.51
CA ASN A 296 9.51 -13.39 -53.55
C ASN A 296 9.31 -12.02 -54.21
N GLN A 297 9.41 -10.93 -53.44
CA GLN A 297 9.30 -9.57 -53.94
C GLN A 297 10.44 -9.27 -54.93
N GLU A 298 11.69 -9.57 -54.58
CA GLU A 298 12.84 -9.36 -55.46
C GLU A 298 12.70 -10.14 -56.77
N VAL A 299 12.27 -11.41 -56.70
CA VAL A 299 12.04 -12.22 -57.92
C VAL A 299 10.93 -11.61 -58.78
N LYS A 300 9.82 -11.17 -58.18
CA LYS A 300 8.71 -10.53 -58.93
C LYS A 300 9.12 -9.20 -59.56
N GLU A 301 9.94 -8.42 -58.88
CA GLU A 301 10.46 -7.17 -59.42
C GLU A 301 11.40 -7.41 -60.59
N ASN A 302 12.29 -8.41 -60.50
CA ASN A 302 13.15 -8.78 -61.61
C ASN A 302 12.35 -9.30 -62.82
N LEU A 303 11.36 -10.16 -62.60
CA LEU A 303 10.48 -10.65 -63.68
C LEU A 303 9.71 -9.49 -64.35
N LEU A 304 9.27 -8.50 -63.57
CA LEU A 304 8.62 -7.30 -64.09
C LEU A 304 9.58 -6.44 -64.92
N ASP A 305 10.79 -6.21 -64.42
CA ASP A 305 11.81 -5.43 -65.13
C ASP A 305 12.21 -6.10 -66.46
N GLU A 306 12.31 -7.43 -66.50
CA GLU A 306 12.55 -8.22 -67.72
C GLU A 306 11.36 -8.12 -68.68
N ALA A 307 10.13 -8.34 -68.19
CA ALA A 307 8.93 -8.30 -69.02
C ALA A 307 8.68 -6.91 -69.60
N GLU A 308 8.85 -5.84 -68.81
CA GLU A 308 8.72 -4.45 -69.29
C GLU A 308 9.73 -4.15 -70.40
N LYS A 309 10.98 -4.62 -70.30
CA LYS A 309 12.00 -4.45 -71.35
C LYS A 309 11.72 -5.28 -72.61
N ASP A 310 11.23 -6.50 -72.45
CA ASP A 310 11.04 -7.45 -73.55
C ASP A 310 9.76 -7.24 -74.36
N ILE A 311 8.75 -6.60 -73.74
CA ILE A 311 7.43 -6.35 -74.31
C ILE A 311 7.29 -4.90 -74.80
N LEU A 312 7.91 -3.93 -74.12
CA LEU A 312 7.75 -2.51 -74.43
C LEU A 312 8.98 -1.94 -75.18
N PRO A 313 8.77 -1.09 -76.21
CA PRO A 313 7.49 -0.75 -76.84
C PRO A 313 6.93 -1.93 -77.66
N VAL A 314 5.61 -2.07 -77.70
CA VAL A 314 4.93 -3.15 -78.44
C VAL A 314 5.12 -2.95 -79.94
N LYS A 315 5.91 -3.82 -80.57
CA LYS A 315 6.16 -3.83 -82.03
C LYS A 315 5.35 -4.91 -82.74
N ASP A 316 5.26 -6.09 -82.13
CA ASP A 316 4.48 -7.23 -82.59
C ASP A 316 3.52 -7.64 -81.47
N ILE A 317 2.22 -7.61 -81.75
CA ILE A 317 1.15 -7.84 -80.77
C ILE A 317 1.09 -9.31 -80.35
N GLU A 318 1.27 -10.25 -81.28
CA GLU A 318 1.17 -11.67 -80.97
C GLU A 318 2.40 -12.13 -80.19
N GLU A 319 3.59 -11.62 -80.52
CA GLU A 319 4.80 -11.82 -79.72
C GLU A 319 4.67 -11.21 -78.32
N ALA A 320 4.18 -9.97 -78.22
CA ALA A 320 3.94 -9.29 -76.94
C ALA A 320 2.95 -10.07 -76.05
N LYS A 321 1.85 -10.57 -76.62
CA LYS A 321 0.87 -11.41 -75.90
C LYS A 321 1.45 -12.75 -75.49
N ALA A 322 2.30 -13.38 -76.30
CA ALA A 322 2.98 -14.61 -75.93
C ALA A 322 3.97 -14.39 -74.76
N LYS A 323 4.79 -13.34 -74.83
CA LYS A 323 5.72 -12.97 -73.76
C LYS A 323 4.99 -12.57 -72.47
N PHE A 324 3.92 -11.79 -72.58
CA PHE A 324 3.10 -11.41 -71.43
C PHE A 324 2.47 -12.62 -70.73
N ARG A 325 1.94 -13.59 -71.50
CA ARG A 325 1.44 -14.86 -70.95
C ARG A 325 2.53 -15.64 -70.21
N SER A 326 3.72 -15.78 -70.80
CA SER A 326 4.84 -16.47 -70.15
C SER A 326 5.33 -15.76 -68.88
N PHE A 327 5.34 -14.42 -68.90
CA PHE A 327 5.62 -13.62 -67.71
C PHE A 327 4.59 -13.89 -66.61
N LEU A 328 3.29 -13.84 -66.92
CA LEU A 328 2.24 -14.07 -65.92
C LEU A 328 2.31 -15.47 -65.31
N GLU A 329 2.67 -16.48 -66.10
CA GLU A 329 2.90 -17.84 -65.61
C GLU A 329 4.00 -17.86 -64.54
N LYS A 330 5.20 -17.39 -64.88
CA LYS A 330 6.34 -17.30 -63.95
C LYS A 330 6.04 -16.42 -62.74
N PHE A 331 5.34 -15.30 -62.95
CA PHE A 331 4.98 -14.36 -61.90
C PHE A 331 3.98 -14.98 -60.89
N ASN A 332 3.04 -15.79 -61.37
CA ASN A 332 2.05 -16.46 -60.53
C ASN A 332 2.64 -17.67 -59.79
N GLU A 333 3.69 -18.30 -60.33
CA GLU A 333 4.45 -19.33 -59.63
C GLU A 333 5.21 -18.77 -58.41
N VAL A 334 5.65 -17.50 -58.48
CA VAL A 334 6.28 -16.84 -57.34
C VAL A 334 5.25 -16.54 -56.27
N GLY A 335 5.59 -16.88 -55.02
CA GLY A 335 4.72 -16.77 -53.86
C GLY A 335 4.28 -15.34 -53.50
N ARG A 336 3.82 -15.19 -52.27
CA ARG A 336 3.34 -13.89 -51.77
C ARG A 336 4.49 -12.93 -51.52
N VAL A 337 4.19 -11.64 -51.65
CA VAL A 337 5.10 -10.53 -51.37
C VAL A 337 4.66 -9.77 -50.13
N PRO A 338 5.52 -8.90 -49.55
CA PRO A 338 5.15 -8.04 -48.44
C PRO A 338 3.96 -7.15 -48.83
N ARG A 339 3.10 -6.86 -47.83
CA ARG A 339 1.82 -6.15 -48.05
C ARG A 339 2.00 -4.74 -48.62
N ASP A 340 3.09 -4.08 -48.26
CA ASP A 340 3.49 -2.77 -48.74
C ASP A 340 3.97 -2.81 -50.21
N ALA A 341 4.68 -3.86 -50.62
CA ALA A 341 5.11 -4.06 -51.99
C ALA A 341 3.96 -4.49 -52.94
N MET A 342 2.97 -5.21 -52.42
CA MET A 342 1.88 -5.82 -53.21
C MET A 342 1.18 -4.81 -54.13
N LYS A 343 0.78 -3.64 -53.62
CA LYS A 343 0.08 -2.63 -54.42
C LYS A 343 0.94 -2.09 -55.57
N ARG A 344 2.24 -1.92 -55.33
CA ARG A 344 3.18 -1.40 -56.34
C ARG A 344 3.38 -2.42 -57.45
N ILE A 345 3.63 -3.67 -57.08
CA ILE A 345 3.82 -4.78 -58.02
C ILE A 345 2.55 -4.98 -58.85
N ASP A 346 1.37 -5.03 -58.22
CA ASP A 346 0.08 -5.18 -58.93
C ASP A 346 -0.17 -4.02 -59.91
N ALA A 347 0.20 -2.80 -59.54
CA ALA A 347 0.05 -1.64 -60.41
C ALA A 347 0.92 -1.74 -61.67
N ARG A 348 2.16 -2.23 -61.54
CA ARG A 348 3.07 -2.46 -62.67
C ARG A 348 2.56 -3.54 -63.61
N VAL A 349 2.11 -4.69 -63.07
CA VAL A 349 1.50 -5.76 -63.88
C VAL A 349 0.30 -5.24 -64.67
N ARG A 350 -0.60 -4.50 -64.02
CA ARG A 350 -1.77 -3.90 -64.70
C ARG A 350 -1.37 -2.84 -65.73
N ASP A 351 -0.29 -2.10 -65.50
CA ASP A 351 0.18 -1.12 -66.48
C ASP A 351 0.72 -1.81 -67.74
N LEU A 352 1.56 -2.83 -67.55
CA LEU A 352 2.06 -3.66 -68.64
C LEU A 352 0.90 -4.30 -69.43
N GLU A 353 -0.10 -4.85 -68.74
CA GLU A 353 -1.32 -5.40 -69.36
C GLU A 353 -2.07 -4.33 -70.18
N ARG A 354 -2.28 -3.14 -69.61
CA ARG A 354 -2.95 -2.03 -70.29
C ARG A 354 -2.19 -1.61 -71.55
N GLN A 355 -0.86 -1.56 -71.51
CA GLN A 355 -0.06 -1.17 -72.67
C GLN A 355 -0.16 -2.20 -73.80
N VAL A 356 -0.10 -3.49 -73.49
CA VAL A 356 -0.32 -4.57 -74.47
C VAL A 356 -1.73 -4.50 -75.06
N HIS A 357 -2.75 -4.35 -74.21
CA HIS A 357 -4.14 -4.26 -74.68
C HIS A 357 -4.40 -3.00 -75.49
N SER A 358 -3.85 -1.85 -75.09
CA SER A 358 -3.98 -0.60 -75.85
C SER A 358 -3.32 -0.69 -77.22
N ALA A 359 -2.20 -1.42 -77.36
CA ALA A 359 -1.56 -1.66 -78.65
C ALA A 359 -2.41 -2.59 -79.53
N GLU A 360 -3.00 -3.64 -78.95
CA GLU A 360 -3.96 -4.52 -79.64
C GLU A 360 -5.22 -3.76 -80.10
N GLU A 361 -5.82 -2.93 -79.25
CA GLU A 361 -6.96 -2.10 -79.62
C GLU A 361 -6.62 -1.10 -80.73
N ALA A 362 -5.42 -0.49 -80.68
CA ALA A 362 -4.98 0.46 -81.70
C ALA A 362 -4.84 -0.23 -83.07
N GLU A 363 -4.24 -1.42 -83.10
CA GLU A 363 -4.11 -2.21 -84.32
C GLU A 363 -5.46 -2.73 -84.82
N TRP A 364 -6.35 -3.16 -83.91
CA TRP A 364 -7.70 -3.56 -84.28
C TRP A 364 -8.50 -2.40 -84.87
N LYS A 365 -8.41 -1.19 -84.30
CA LYS A 365 -9.05 0.02 -84.87
C LYS A 365 -8.49 0.35 -86.26
N ARG A 366 -7.18 0.22 -86.46
CA ARG A 366 -6.51 0.42 -87.75
C ARG A 366 -6.97 -0.60 -88.80
N THR A 367 -7.24 -1.82 -88.37
CA THR A 367 -7.57 -2.94 -89.25
C THR A 367 -9.05 -3.34 -89.23
N ASP A 368 -9.93 -2.57 -88.56
CA ASP A 368 -11.35 -2.90 -88.37
C ASP A 368 -12.03 -3.14 -89.73
N PRO A 369 -12.37 -4.40 -90.06
CA PRO A 369 -12.90 -4.75 -91.37
C PRO A 369 -14.24 -4.07 -91.65
N GLN A 370 -15.09 -3.91 -90.63
CA GLN A 370 -16.41 -3.29 -90.79
C GLN A 370 -16.33 -1.78 -90.90
N ALA A 371 -15.43 -1.13 -90.16
CA ALA A 371 -15.20 0.32 -90.31
C ALA A 371 -14.58 0.63 -91.67
N ARG A 372 -13.59 -0.16 -92.10
CA ARG A 372 -12.98 -0.05 -93.42
C ARG A 372 -13.99 -0.28 -94.55
N GLU A 373 -14.87 -1.28 -94.42
CA GLU A 373 -15.96 -1.51 -95.39
C GLU A 373 -16.96 -0.35 -95.43
N ARG A 374 -17.34 0.21 -94.27
CA ARG A 374 -18.19 1.41 -94.19
C ARG A 374 -17.55 2.64 -94.82
N ALA A 375 -16.25 2.86 -94.57
CA ALA A 375 -15.49 3.94 -95.20
C ALA A 375 -15.45 3.75 -96.73
N ARG A 376 -15.18 2.54 -97.20
CA ARG A 376 -15.19 2.19 -98.62
C ARG A 376 -16.58 2.39 -99.26
N ALA A 377 -17.64 1.93 -98.62
CA ALA A 377 -19.01 2.12 -99.11
C ALA A 377 -19.39 3.61 -99.20
N THR A 378 -18.85 4.46 -98.32
CA THR A 378 -19.07 5.92 -98.34
C THR A 378 -18.35 6.56 -99.53
N VAL A 379 -17.11 6.15 -99.81
CA VAL A 379 -16.35 6.55 -101.02
C VAL A 379 -17.11 6.14 -102.28
N ASP A 380 -17.57 4.88 -102.36
CA ASP A 380 -18.33 4.35 -103.49
C ASP A 380 -19.64 5.13 -103.72
N MET A 381 -20.35 5.48 -102.63
CA MET A 381 -21.58 6.28 -102.69
C MET A 381 -21.33 7.68 -103.25
N PHE A 382 -20.31 8.40 -102.77
CA PHE A 382 -19.99 9.74 -103.26
C PHE A 382 -19.50 9.72 -104.71
N SER A 383 -18.68 8.74 -105.10
CA SER A 383 -18.27 8.55 -106.50
C SER A 383 -19.48 8.33 -107.41
N ALA A 384 -20.39 7.43 -107.02
CA ALA A 384 -21.60 7.16 -107.81
C ALA A 384 -22.51 8.38 -107.95
N GLN A 385 -22.61 9.21 -106.90
CA GLN A 385 -23.39 10.45 -106.93
C GLN A 385 -22.74 11.52 -107.82
N ILE A 386 -21.40 11.62 -107.81
CA ILE A 386 -20.65 12.50 -108.74
C ILE A 386 -20.87 12.04 -110.18
N ASP A 387 -20.77 10.74 -110.48
CA ASP A 387 -20.99 10.20 -111.82
C ASP A 387 -22.40 10.49 -112.32
N LYS A 388 -23.40 10.32 -111.44
CA LYS A 388 -24.80 10.62 -111.75
C LYS A 388 -25.02 12.11 -112.02
N LEU A 389 -24.54 12.99 -111.15
CA LEU A 389 -24.67 14.44 -111.33
C LEU A 389 -23.90 14.92 -112.58
N SER A 390 -22.75 14.30 -112.88
CA SER A 390 -21.97 14.60 -114.09
C SER A 390 -22.77 14.26 -115.34
N ALA A 391 -23.38 13.07 -115.39
CA ALA A 391 -24.25 12.68 -116.49
C ALA A 391 -25.54 13.54 -116.60
N GLN A 392 -26.07 14.06 -115.48
CA GLN A 392 -27.20 14.98 -115.47
C GLN A 392 -26.81 16.37 -115.98
N ALA A 393 -25.65 16.89 -115.55
CA ALA A 393 -25.11 18.17 -116.00
C ALA A 393 -24.85 18.16 -117.52
N GLU A 394 -24.24 17.09 -118.04
CA GLU A 394 -24.00 16.92 -119.48
C GLU A 394 -25.30 16.87 -120.29
N LYS A 395 -26.32 16.16 -119.80
CA LYS A 395 -27.65 16.10 -120.44
C LYS A 395 -28.38 17.44 -120.40
N ALA A 396 -28.34 18.14 -119.27
CA ALA A 396 -28.94 19.46 -119.12
C ALA A 396 -28.27 20.50 -120.03
N GLU A 397 -26.95 20.42 -120.19
CA GLU A 397 -26.18 21.26 -121.11
C GLU A 397 -26.52 20.97 -122.59
N ALA A 398 -26.61 19.68 -122.96
CA ALA A 398 -27.04 19.26 -124.29
C ALA A 398 -28.49 19.68 -124.64
N ALA A 399 -29.35 19.82 -123.62
CA ALA A 399 -30.73 20.30 -123.76
C ALA A 399 -30.88 21.83 -123.70
N GLY A 400 -29.79 22.59 -123.50
CA GLY A 400 -29.80 24.05 -123.43
C GLY A 400 -30.21 24.64 -122.07
N HIS A 401 -30.29 23.82 -121.02
CA HIS A 401 -30.65 24.21 -119.65
C HIS A 401 -29.41 24.59 -118.82
N ALA A 402 -28.70 25.66 -119.23
CA ALA A 402 -27.42 26.07 -118.63
C ALA A 402 -27.46 26.30 -117.11
N LYS A 403 -28.58 26.81 -116.56
CA LYS A 403 -28.72 27.04 -115.12
C LYS A 403 -28.81 25.75 -114.31
N GLU A 404 -29.38 24.70 -114.89
CA GLU A 404 -29.53 23.39 -114.24
C GLU A 404 -28.19 22.64 -114.26
N ALA A 405 -27.48 22.68 -115.39
CA ALA A 405 -26.12 22.15 -115.50
C ALA A 405 -25.13 22.80 -114.52
N GLU A 406 -25.21 24.12 -114.31
CA GLU A 406 -24.32 24.81 -113.36
C GLU A 406 -24.62 24.43 -111.90
N LYS A 407 -25.90 24.24 -111.55
CA LYS A 407 -26.31 23.77 -110.22
C LYS A 407 -25.83 22.34 -109.93
N ASP A 408 -25.89 21.47 -110.94
CA ASP A 408 -25.34 20.11 -110.83
C ASP A 408 -23.81 20.14 -110.69
N ARG A 409 -23.11 21.05 -111.40
CA ARG A 409 -21.66 21.26 -111.25
C ARG A 409 -21.26 21.80 -109.87
N GLU A 410 -22.03 22.71 -109.29
CA GLU A 410 -21.81 23.17 -107.90
C GLU A 410 -22.01 22.02 -106.90
N SER A 411 -23.02 21.19 -107.13
CA SER A 411 -23.26 19.98 -106.33
C SER A 411 -22.11 18.99 -106.47
N ILE A 412 -21.58 18.76 -107.69
CA ILE A 412 -20.40 17.93 -107.95
C ILE A 412 -19.20 18.44 -107.16
N ARG A 413 -18.91 19.76 -107.17
CA ARG A 413 -17.78 20.32 -106.40
C ARG A 413 -17.91 20.01 -104.91
N THR A 414 -19.13 20.08 -104.38
CA THR A 414 -19.41 19.76 -102.96
C THR A 414 -19.17 18.27 -102.69
N TYR A 415 -19.69 17.39 -103.55
CA TYR A 415 -19.46 15.95 -103.42
C TYR A 415 -17.99 15.55 -103.63
N GLN A 416 -17.23 16.28 -104.45
CA GLN A 416 -15.79 16.07 -104.63
C GLN A 416 -15.02 16.39 -103.34
N THR A 417 -15.36 17.47 -102.64
CA THR A 417 -14.75 17.78 -101.34
C THR A 417 -15.05 16.67 -100.32
N TRP A 418 -16.29 16.16 -100.27
CA TRP A 418 -16.64 15.04 -99.39
C TRP A 418 -15.99 13.72 -99.79
N LEU A 419 -15.79 13.48 -101.08
CA LEU A 419 -15.08 12.30 -101.59
C LEU A 419 -13.60 12.32 -101.16
N GLU A 420 -12.93 13.48 -101.25
CA GLU A 420 -11.55 13.64 -100.78
C GLU A 420 -11.41 13.38 -99.28
N GLU A 421 -12.34 13.87 -98.47
CA GLU A 421 -12.38 13.61 -97.02
C GLU A 421 -12.66 12.12 -96.73
N ALA A 422 -13.59 11.49 -97.44
CA ALA A 422 -13.90 10.08 -97.30
C ALA A 422 -12.74 9.17 -97.73
N GLN A 423 -12.00 9.55 -98.77
CA GLN A 423 -10.82 8.81 -99.22
C GLN A 423 -9.69 8.89 -98.19
N LYS A 424 -9.45 10.08 -97.60
CA LYS A 424 -8.49 10.23 -96.50
C LYS A 424 -8.87 9.34 -95.30
N ALA A 425 -10.15 9.32 -94.92
CA ALA A 425 -10.64 8.46 -93.86
C ALA A 425 -10.48 6.96 -94.18
N LEU A 426 -10.62 6.55 -95.46
CA LEU A 426 -10.37 5.17 -95.89
C LEU A 426 -8.88 4.80 -95.84
N ASP A 427 -8.02 5.74 -96.24
CA ASP A 427 -6.56 5.55 -96.25
C ASP A 427 -6.00 5.41 -94.81
N GLU A 428 -6.63 6.05 -93.82
CA GLU A 428 -6.33 5.90 -92.38
C GLU A 428 -6.51 4.46 -91.86
N PHE A 429 -7.31 3.61 -92.53
CA PHE A 429 -7.47 2.18 -92.18
C PHE A 429 -6.50 1.25 -92.94
N SER A 430 -5.50 1.81 -93.63
CA SER A 430 -4.58 1.06 -94.50
C SER A 430 -3.10 1.34 -94.29
N ALA A 431 -2.76 2.48 -93.69
CA ALA A 431 -1.41 2.83 -93.22
C ALA A 431 -1.14 2.22 -91.85
#